data_AF-A0A7X7K2H6-F1
#
_entry.id   AF-A0A7X7K2H6-F1
#
_cell.length_a   1.000
_cell.length_b   1.000
_cell.length_c   1.000
_cell.angle_alpha   90.00
_cell.angle_beta   90.00
_cell.angle_gamma   90.00
#
_symmetry.space_group_name_H-M   'P 1'
#
loop_
_entity.id
_entity.type
_entity.pdbx_description
1 polymer ?
#
loop_
_entity_poly.entity_id
_entity_poly.type
_entity_poly.pdbx_seq_one_letter_code
_entity_poly.pdbx_strand_id
1 'polypeptide(L)'
;MAKKRVNRDVVRTADEYQTQGIAAYQEWDVERAEECFEAALSLIPEDTRYLLGLARVLARSGDFDRALQTLAEFVRLEPESAAAARFEQLFGTGMDEVEQVLTRTMTQAGIPLPEIGSAIQMW
;
A
#
# COMPACT_ATOMS: atom_id res chain seq x y z
N MET A 1 -20.47 -5.32 -15.98
CA MET A 1 -19.34 -4.37 -15.96
C MET A 1 -18.18 -5.04 -16.69
N ALA A 2 -17.71 -4.43 -17.77
CA ALA A 2 -16.75 -5.05 -18.68
C ALA A 2 -15.36 -5.10 -18.03
N LYS A 3 -14.91 -6.30 -17.61
CA LYS A 3 -13.48 -6.55 -17.37
C LYS A 3 -12.76 -6.20 -18.66
N LYS A 4 -12.11 -5.03 -18.67
CA LYS A 4 -11.22 -4.57 -19.75
C LYS A 4 -10.28 -5.75 -20.02
N ARG A 5 -10.42 -6.41 -21.17
CA ARG A 5 -9.54 -7.52 -21.55
C ARG A 5 -8.14 -6.93 -21.63
N VAL A 6 -7.38 -7.01 -20.54
CA VAL A 6 -5.97 -6.65 -20.56
C VAL A 6 -5.34 -7.56 -21.61
N ASN A 7 -4.75 -6.95 -22.63
CA ASN A 7 -4.16 -7.69 -23.73
C ASN A 7 -3.10 -8.64 -23.15
N ARG A 8 -3.08 -9.90 -23.61
CA ARG A 8 -2.13 -10.91 -23.12
C ARG A 8 -0.67 -10.46 -23.28
N ASP A 9 -0.39 -9.66 -24.31
CA ASP A 9 0.92 -9.05 -24.50
C ASP A 9 1.25 -8.03 -23.41
N VAL A 10 0.28 -7.20 -23.00
CA VAL A 10 0.45 -6.21 -21.92
C VAL A 10 0.71 -6.91 -20.59
N VAL A 11 0.00 -8.00 -20.29
CA VAL A 11 0.25 -8.80 -19.08
C VAL A 11 1.66 -9.35 -19.08
N ARG A 12 2.12 -9.91 -20.20
CA ARG A 12 3.47 -10.45 -20.31
C ARG A 12 4.52 -9.36 -20.08
N THR A 13 4.37 -8.20 -20.71
CA THR A 13 5.31 -7.08 -20.52
C THR A 13 5.31 -6.57 -19.08
N ALA A 14 4.16 -6.51 -18.41
CA ALA A 14 4.09 -6.14 -17.00
C ALA A 14 4.77 -7.18 -16.09
N ASP A 15 4.59 -8.48 -16.36
CA ASP A 15 5.26 -9.56 -15.63
C ASP A 15 6.79 -9.58 -15.89
N GLU A 16 7.25 -9.16 -17.08
CA GLU A 16 8.67 -8.96 -17.38
C GLU A 16 9.26 -7.83 -16.52
N TYR A 17 8.58 -6.69 -16.43
CA TYR A 17 8.97 -5.60 -15.52
C TYR A 17 8.99 -6.06 -14.06
N GLN A 18 8.00 -6.83 -13.61
CA GLN A 18 8.00 -7.42 -12.27
C GLN A 18 9.25 -8.27 -12.03
N THR A 19 9.60 -9.14 -12.98
CA THR A 19 10.78 -10.01 -12.85
C THR A 19 12.07 -9.20 -12.75
N GLN A 20 12.20 -8.15 -13.56
CA GLN A 20 13.34 -7.23 -13.51
C GLN A 20 13.39 -6.45 -12.19
N GLY A 21 12.25 -5.96 -11.70
CA GLY A 21 12.16 -5.24 -10.43
C GLY A 21 12.55 -6.12 -9.24
N ILE A 22 12.16 -7.41 -9.25
CA ILE A 22 12.58 -8.37 -8.23
C ILE A 22 14.09 -8.61 -8.27
N ALA A 23 14.67 -8.75 -9.47
CA ALA A 23 16.12 -8.93 -9.63
C ALA A 23 16.89 -7.69 -9.12
N ALA A 24 16.49 -6.50 -9.53
CA ALA A 24 17.09 -5.24 -9.06
C ALA A 24 16.98 -5.08 -7.53
N TYR A 25 15.83 -5.41 -6.94
CA TYR A 25 15.64 -5.40 -5.50
C TYR A 25 16.56 -6.37 -4.75
N GLN A 26 16.90 -7.52 -5.35
CA GLN A 26 17.86 -8.48 -4.80
C GLN A 26 19.31 -7.99 -4.92
N GLU A 27 19.61 -7.25 -5.98
CA GLU A 27 20.90 -6.60 -6.22
C GLU A 27 21.11 -5.31 -5.39
N TRP A 28 20.11 -4.91 -4.61
CA TRP A 28 20.08 -3.65 -3.85
C TRP A 28 20.05 -2.39 -4.72
N ASP A 29 19.73 -2.53 -6.00
CA ASP A 29 19.45 -1.41 -6.91
C ASP A 29 17.99 -0.99 -6.73
N VAL A 30 17.77 -0.12 -5.74
CA VAL A 30 16.44 0.28 -5.29
C VAL A 30 15.75 1.17 -6.32
N GLU A 31 16.50 2.09 -6.91
CA GLU A 31 16.03 3.02 -7.94
C GLU A 31 15.51 2.25 -9.16
N ARG A 32 16.29 1.31 -9.67
CA ARG A 32 15.87 0.49 -10.81
C ARG A 32 14.70 -0.43 -10.46
N ALA A 33 14.66 -0.96 -9.24
CA ALA A 33 13.54 -1.78 -8.80
C ALA A 33 12.24 -0.97 -8.77
N GLU A 34 12.29 0.26 -8.28
CA GLU A 34 11.14 1.18 -8.23
C GLU A 34 10.61 1.46 -9.64
N GLU A 35 11.49 1.88 -10.55
CA GLU A 35 11.13 2.15 -11.96
C GLU A 35 10.45 0.94 -12.62
N CYS A 36 10.94 -0.28 -12.34
CA CYS A 36 10.35 -1.49 -12.88
C CYS A 36 8.92 -1.75 -12.35
N PHE A 37 8.68 -1.58 -11.05
CA PHE A 37 7.35 -1.77 -10.50
C PHE A 37 6.37 -0.65 -10.92
N GLU A 38 6.84 0.60 -11.02
CA GLU A 38 6.05 1.70 -11.56
C GLU A 38 5.69 1.47 -13.03
N ALA A 39 6.62 0.95 -13.84
CA ALA A 39 6.33 0.57 -15.22
C ALA A 39 5.28 -0.54 -15.30
N ALA A 40 5.37 -1.57 -14.45
CA ALA A 40 4.36 -2.63 -14.37
C ALA A 40 2.98 -2.08 -13.97
N LEU A 41 2.92 -1.18 -12.99
CA LEU A 41 1.68 -0.52 -12.55
C LEU A 41 1.12 0.42 -13.60
N SER A 42 1.95 1.08 -14.41
CA SER A 42 1.46 1.91 -15.52
C SER A 42 0.68 1.10 -16.56
N LEU A 43 1.04 -0.17 -16.74
CA LEU A 43 0.36 -1.11 -17.61
C LEU A 43 -0.88 -1.73 -16.96
N ILE A 44 -0.78 -2.08 -15.68
CA ILE A 44 -1.85 -2.69 -14.88
C ILE A 44 -1.93 -2.01 -13.51
N PRO A 45 -2.68 -0.89 -13.39
CA PRO A 45 -2.64 -0.02 -12.20
C PRO A 45 -3.14 -0.65 -10.90
N GLU A 46 -3.95 -1.69 -10.98
CA GLU A 46 -4.59 -2.32 -9.82
C GLU A 46 -4.09 -3.74 -9.57
N ASP A 47 -2.95 -4.13 -10.16
CA ASP A 47 -2.37 -5.44 -9.87
C ASP A 47 -1.65 -5.42 -8.51
N THR A 48 -2.25 -6.14 -7.55
CA THR A 48 -1.79 -6.19 -6.17
C THR A 48 -0.39 -6.79 -6.02
N ARG A 49 0.06 -7.61 -6.99
CA ARG A 49 1.43 -8.17 -6.99
C ARG A 49 2.47 -7.07 -7.19
N TYR A 50 2.16 -6.09 -8.05
CA TYR A 50 3.07 -4.99 -8.35
C TYR A 50 3.03 -3.92 -7.26
N LEU A 51 1.85 -3.61 -6.70
CA LEU A 51 1.70 -2.72 -5.55
C LEU A 51 2.50 -3.22 -4.34
N LEU A 52 2.40 -4.51 -4.02
CA LEU A 52 3.18 -5.10 -2.92
C LEU A 52 4.69 -5.08 -3.21
N GLY A 53 5.08 -5.27 -4.48
CA GLY A 53 6.47 -5.15 -4.92
C GLY A 53 7.02 -3.74 -4.71
N LEU A 54 6.29 -2.72 -5.19
CA LEU A 54 6.64 -1.31 -5.04
C LEU A 54 6.74 -0.91 -3.56
N ALA A 55 5.74 -1.26 -2.75
CA ALA A 55 5.75 -0.95 -1.31
C ALA A 55 6.99 -1.51 -0.60
N ARG A 56 7.47 -2.71 -0.98
CA ARG A 56 8.69 -3.31 -0.42
C ARG A 56 9.95 -2.57 -0.88
N VAL A 57 10.01 -2.15 -2.14
CA VAL A 57 11.13 -1.36 -2.66
C VAL A 57 11.20 -0.01 -1.95
N LEU A 58 10.09 0.71 -1.86
CA LEU A 58 9.99 1.99 -1.18
C LEU A 58 10.38 1.87 0.30
N ALA A 59 9.87 0.86 1.01
CA ALA A 59 10.27 0.61 2.40
C ALA A 59 11.77 0.33 2.56
N ARG A 60 12.42 -0.29 1.56
CA ARG A 60 13.87 -0.50 1.55
C ARG A 60 14.66 0.76 1.21
N SER A 61 14.10 1.64 0.38
CA SER A 61 14.67 2.95 0.06
C SER A 61 14.66 3.92 1.26
N GLY A 62 13.80 3.65 2.25
CA GLY A 62 13.53 4.53 3.39
C GLY A 62 12.40 5.53 3.14
N ASP A 63 11.79 5.53 1.94
CA ASP A 63 10.58 6.28 1.63
C ASP A 63 9.34 5.60 2.21
N PHE A 64 9.23 5.66 3.54
CA PHE A 64 8.16 5.03 4.28
C PHE A 64 6.80 5.65 3.96
N ASP A 65 6.74 6.96 3.69
CA ASP A 65 5.48 7.65 3.39
C ASP A 65 4.83 7.09 2.12
N ARG A 66 5.58 6.98 1.02
CA ARG A 66 5.06 6.38 -0.21
C ARG A 66 4.84 4.87 -0.07
N ALA A 67 5.68 4.18 0.71
CA ALA A 67 5.50 2.76 0.98
C ALA A 67 4.15 2.48 1.67
N LEU A 68 3.78 3.31 2.65
CA LEU A 68 2.51 3.20 3.38
C LEU A 68 1.32 3.49 2.49
N GLN A 69 1.38 4.55 1.68
CA GLN A 69 0.32 4.87 0.72
C GLN A 69 0.10 3.71 -0.26
N THR A 70 1.18 3.18 -0.83
CA THR A 70 1.12 2.04 -1.76
C THR A 70 0.56 0.78 -1.09
N LEU A 71 0.94 0.53 0.17
CA LEU A 71 0.46 -0.61 0.93
C LEU A 71 -1.01 -0.46 1.35
N ALA A 72 -1.48 0.75 1.63
CA ALA A 72 -2.89 1.04 1.88
C ALA A 72 -3.74 0.77 0.62
N GLU A 73 -3.26 1.13 -0.58
CA GLU A 73 -3.92 0.76 -1.83
C GLU A 73 -3.98 -0.75 -2.04
N PHE A 74 -2.90 -1.46 -1.72
CA PHE A 74 -2.87 -2.93 -1.75
C PHE A 74 -3.92 -3.55 -0.82
N VAL A 75 -3.99 -3.08 0.43
CA VAL A 75 -4.97 -3.55 1.44
C VAL A 75 -6.40 -3.29 0.99
N ARG A 76 -6.65 -2.13 0.37
CA ARG A 76 -7.97 -1.77 -0.18
C ARG A 76 -8.43 -2.74 -1.26
N LEU A 77 -7.50 -3.29 -2.05
CA LEU A 77 -7.80 -4.22 -3.15
C LEU A 77 -7.85 -5.68 -2.68
N GLU A 78 -7.02 -6.07 -1.70
CA GLU A 78 -6.90 -7.44 -1.17
C GLU A 78 -6.94 -7.46 0.36
N PRO A 79 -8.10 -7.16 0.97
CA PRO A 79 -8.24 -6.99 2.42
C PRO A 79 -8.04 -8.32 3.19
N GLU A 80 -8.31 -9.46 2.57
CA GLU A 80 -8.17 -10.78 3.21
C GLU A 80 -6.78 -11.41 3.00
N SER A 81 -5.82 -10.67 2.47
CA SER A 81 -4.47 -11.18 2.25
C SER A 81 -3.65 -11.23 3.55
N ALA A 82 -2.72 -12.19 3.66
CA ALA A 82 -1.81 -12.27 4.80
C ALA A 82 -0.93 -11.01 4.96
N ALA A 83 -0.64 -10.32 3.85
CA ALA A 83 0.08 -9.05 3.86
C ALA A 83 -0.80 -7.93 4.42
N ALA A 84 -2.10 -7.90 4.09
CA ALA A 84 -3.05 -6.97 4.68
C ALA A 84 -3.25 -7.22 6.17
N ALA A 85 -3.44 -8.47 6.60
CA ALA A 85 -3.53 -8.82 8.02
C ALA A 85 -2.26 -8.41 8.80
N ARG A 86 -1.07 -8.54 8.20
CA ARG A 86 0.18 -8.07 8.81
C ARG A 86 0.28 -6.55 8.86
N PHE A 87 -0.21 -5.85 7.83
CA PHE A 87 -0.31 -4.39 7.84
C PHE A 87 -1.27 -3.92 8.94
N GLU A 88 -2.46 -4.50 9.04
CA GLU A 88 -3.41 -4.23 10.13
C GLU A 88 -2.80 -4.55 11.50
N GLN A 89 -2.04 -5.63 11.66
CA GLN A 89 -1.39 -5.90 12.93
C GLN A 89 -0.31 -4.85 13.27
N LEU A 90 0.49 -4.45 12.29
CA LEU A 90 1.59 -3.49 12.47
C LEU A 90 1.09 -2.06 12.70
N PHE A 91 0.03 -1.67 12.00
CA PHE A 91 -0.52 -0.31 12.04
C PHE A 91 -1.76 -0.18 12.90
N GLY A 92 -2.59 -1.21 13.02
CA GLY A 92 -3.72 -1.23 13.94
C GLY A 92 -3.27 -1.16 15.39
N THR A 93 -2.12 -1.74 15.75
CA THR A 93 -1.57 -1.57 17.11
C THR A 93 -1.08 -0.15 17.39
N GLY A 94 -0.56 0.57 16.39
CA GLY A 94 -0.14 1.97 16.52
C GLY A 94 -1.28 2.97 16.38
N MET A 95 -2.23 2.70 15.47
CA MET A 95 -3.45 3.48 15.29
C MET A 95 -4.38 3.29 16.46
N ASP A 96 -4.52 2.11 17.07
CA ASP A 96 -5.34 1.94 18.27
C ASP A 96 -4.88 2.85 19.42
N GLU A 97 -3.57 3.00 19.65
CA GLU A 97 -3.07 3.92 20.67
C GLU A 97 -3.34 5.38 20.29
N VAL A 98 -3.11 5.74 19.02
CA VAL A 98 -3.35 7.10 18.51
C VAL A 98 -4.84 7.45 18.52
N GLU A 99 -5.72 6.57 18.06
CA GLU A 99 -7.17 6.66 18.10
C GLU A 99 -7.67 6.72 19.53
N GLN A 100 -7.13 5.91 20.45
CA GLN A 100 -7.49 5.98 21.86
C GLN A 100 -7.06 7.31 22.50
N VAL A 101 -5.87 7.81 22.19
CA VAL A 101 -5.38 9.11 22.66
C VAL A 101 -6.21 10.24 22.08
N LEU A 102 -6.44 10.28 20.77
CA LEU A 102 -7.30 11.25 20.08
C LEU A 102 -8.73 11.22 20.63
N THR A 103 -9.33 10.04 20.72
CA THR A 103 -10.68 9.87 21.28
C THR A 103 -10.73 10.37 22.71
N ARG A 104 -9.77 10.02 23.56
CA ARG A 104 -9.71 10.49 24.94
C ARG A 104 -9.55 12.00 25.02
N THR A 105 -8.60 12.58 24.28
CA THR A 105 -8.30 14.01 24.29
C THR A 105 -9.47 14.84 23.74
N MET A 106 -10.08 14.42 22.65
CA MET A 106 -11.22 15.11 22.04
C MET A 106 -12.49 14.96 22.88
N THR A 107 -12.72 13.81 23.51
CA THR A 107 -13.81 13.62 24.48
C THR A 107 -13.63 14.53 25.70
N GLN A 108 -12.40 14.66 26.23
CA GLN A 108 -12.07 15.60 27.31
C GLN A 108 -12.27 17.06 26.90
N ALA A 109 -12.07 17.39 25.63
CA ALA A 109 -12.35 18.70 25.06
C ALA A 109 -13.85 18.94 24.77
N GLY A 110 -14.73 17.97 25.04
CA GLY A 110 -16.17 18.07 24.85
C GLY A 110 -16.65 17.82 23.42
N ILE A 111 -15.81 17.25 22.55
CA ILE A 111 -16.16 16.93 21.17
C ILE A 111 -17.02 15.65 21.14
N PRO A 112 -18.18 15.63 20.46
CA PRO A 112 -19.02 14.45 20.29
C PRO A 112 -18.32 13.28 19.60
N LEU A 113 -18.55 12.06 20.09
CA LEU A 113 -18.04 10.80 19.52
C LEU A 113 -18.22 10.64 17.99
N PRO A 114 -19.36 11.04 17.37
CA PRO A 114 -19.51 10.97 15.91
C PRO A 114 -18.54 11.88 15.14
N GLU A 115 -18.18 13.03 15.70
CA GLU A 115 -17.23 13.98 15.11
C GLU A 115 -15.79 13.49 15.28
N ILE A 116 -15.49 12.86 16.43
CA ILE A 116 -14.22 12.17 16.67
C ILE A 116 -14.03 11.00 15.68
N GLY A 117 -15.06 10.17 15.50
CA GLY A 117 -15.02 9.06 14.55
C GLY A 117 -14.82 9.53 13.11
N SER A 118 -15.42 10.67 12.75
CA SER A 118 -15.20 11.29 11.44
C SER A 118 -13.75 11.79 11.28
N ALA A 119 -13.15 12.35 12.33
CA ALA A 119 -11.77 12.81 12.32
C ALA A 119 -10.74 11.66 12.24
N ILE A 120 -11.05 10.51 12.86
CA ILE A 120 -10.24 9.30 12.82
C ILE A 120 -10.29 8.64 11.43
N GLN A 121 -11.46 8.59 10.81
CA GLN A 121 -11.67 7.98 9.49
C GLN A 121 -11.18 8.85 8.30
N MET A 122 -10.60 10.03 8.56
CA MET A 122 -10.05 10.94 7.53
C MET A 122 -8.54 10.78 7.30
N TRP A 123 -7.88 9.84 7.98
CA TRP A 123 -6.45 9.51 7.81
C TRP A 123 -6.25 8.30 6.90
#